data_AF-A0A9E7JQ10-F1
#
_entry.id   AF-A0A9E7JQ10-F1
#
_cell.length_a   1.000
_cell.length_b   1.000
_cell.length_c   1.000
_cell.angle_alpha   90.00
_cell.angle_beta   90.00
_cell.angle_gamma   90.00
#
_symmetry.space_group_name_H-M   'P 1'
#
loop_
_entity.id
_entity.type
_entity.pdbx_description
1 polymer ?
#
loop_
_entity_poly.entity_id
_entity_poly.type
_entity_poly.pdbx_seq_one_letter_code
_entity_poly.pdbx_strand_id
1 'polypeptide(L)'
;MPMPSSSPGGPLSSDRFFFSPCTTKSIMEEAKTEKSTPNSITMAMSSSDPYQDFRSSMEEMVAAHGLREWHSLQELLQCYLRLNEKKNHKVIVMAFVDLLMHLMDQQLAAASVRYRDP
;
A
#
# COMPACT_ATOMS: atom_id res chain seq x y z
N MET A 1 29.71 -10.82 -42.97
CA MET A 1 28.35 -10.55 -43.49
C MET A 1 27.80 -11.84 -44.09
N PRO A 2 26.49 -12.16 -44.03
CA PRO A 2 25.44 -11.78 -43.06
C PRO A 2 24.92 -13.01 -42.27
N MET A 3 24.19 -12.73 -41.18
CA MET A 3 23.47 -13.71 -40.33
C MET A 3 22.05 -13.96 -40.88
N PRO A 4 21.47 -15.17 -40.74
CA PRO A 4 20.03 -15.36 -40.92
C PRO A 4 19.26 -15.08 -39.63
N SER A 5 18.27 -14.21 -39.78
CA SER A 5 17.19 -13.88 -38.85
C SER A 5 16.20 -15.03 -38.64
N SER A 6 15.77 -15.27 -37.40
CA SER A 6 14.46 -15.89 -37.10
C SER A 6 13.95 -15.44 -35.73
N SER A 7 12.84 -14.71 -35.80
CA SER A 7 11.78 -14.28 -34.87
C SER A 7 11.91 -14.37 -33.34
N PRO A 8 11.32 -13.38 -32.61
CA PRO A 8 11.24 -13.37 -31.15
C PRO A 8 10.06 -14.21 -30.65
N GLY A 9 10.34 -15.24 -29.86
CA GLY A 9 9.35 -15.92 -29.02
C GLY A 9 9.29 -15.23 -27.66
N GLY A 10 8.21 -14.48 -27.41
CA GLY A 10 7.91 -14.00 -26.06
C GLY A 10 7.49 -15.14 -25.14
N PRO A 11 7.75 -15.00 -23.84
CA PRO A 11 6.78 -15.41 -22.84
C PRO A 11 6.25 -14.17 -22.13
N LEU A 12 4.93 -14.02 -22.22
CA LEU A 12 4.12 -13.20 -21.32
C LEU A 12 4.44 -13.64 -19.89
N SER A 13 5.14 -12.79 -19.13
CA SER A 13 5.36 -13.04 -17.70
C SER A 13 4.77 -11.88 -16.93
N SER A 14 3.56 -12.17 -16.45
CA SER A 14 2.64 -11.42 -15.61
C SER A 14 3.17 -10.13 -15.01
N ASP A 15 2.43 -9.05 -15.27
CA ASP A 15 2.14 -7.98 -14.32
C ASP A 15 1.68 -8.57 -12.97
N ARG A 16 2.61 -9.13 -12.21
CA ARG A 16 2.51 -9.12 -10.77
C ARG A 16 2.85 -7.69 -10.40
N PHE A 17 1.79 -6.91 -10.21
CA PHE A 17 1.77 -5.65 -9.48
C PHE A 17 2.67 -5.77 -8.25
N PHE A 18 3.95 -5.51 -8.47
CA PHE A 18 4.92 -5.41 -7.40
C PHE A 18 4.67 -4.03 -6.82
N PHE A 19 4.16 -4.00 -5.61
CA PHE A 19 3.97 -2.77 -4.88
C PHE A 19 5.36 -2.18 -4.60
N SER A 20 5.86 -1.36 -5.53
CA SER A 20 7.11 -0.60 -5.36
C SER A 20 6.79 0.90 -5.32
N PRO A 21 6.23 1.42 -4.22
CA PRO A 21 5.89 2.84 -4.09
C PRO A 21 7.10 3.63 -3.57
N CYS A 22 8.28 3.48 -4.17
CA CYS A 22 9.39 4.42 -3.92
C CYS A 22 10.52 4.29 -4.93
N THR A 23 10.33 4.69 -6.19
CA THR A 23 11.46 5.17 -7.03
C THR A 23 10.95 6.07 -8.16
N THR A 24 10.60 7.32 -7.86
CA THR A 24 10.63 8.37 -8.88
C THR A 24 12.01 9.03 -8.85
N LYS A 25 12.95 8.49 -9.64
CA LYS A 25 14.17 9.21 -10.03
C LYS A 25 14.37 9.11 -11.53
N SER A 26 14.09 10.21 -12.22
CA SER A 26 14.72 10.68 -13.48
C SER A 26 13.75 11.63 -14.20
N ILE A 27 14.12 12.73 -14.84
CA ILE A 27 15.39 13.38 -15.22
C ILE A 27 14.94 14.77 -15.72
N MET A 28 15.60 15.86 -15.32
CA MET A 28 16.27 16.80 -16.25
C MET A 28 16.90 17.97 -15.48
N GLU A 29 18.03 18.39 -16.01
CA GLU A 29 18.92 19.48 -15.59
C GLU A 29 18.27 20.86 -15.38
N GLU A 30 19.05 21.64 -14.65
CA GLU A 30 18.97 23.03 -14.18
C GLU A 30 18.27 24.07 -15.08
N ALA A 31 17.47 24.94 -14.44
CA ALA A 31 17.41 26.37 -14.77
C ALA A 31 16.83 27.20 -13.60
N LYS A 32 17.52 28.30 -13.35
CA LYS A 32 17.32 29.33 -12.32
C LYS A 32 16.02 30.14 -12.50
N THR A 33 15.47 30.61 -11.37
CA THR A 33 14.59 31.80 -11.21
C THR A 33 13.08 31.56 -11.14
N GLU A 34 12.61 31.62 -9.89
CA GLU A 34 11.36 32.18 -9.39
C GLU A 34 10.31 32.68 -10.39
N LYS A 35 9.14 32.03 -10.42
CA LYS A 35 7.83 32.68 -10.64
C LYS A 35 6.73 31.91 -9.88
N SER A 36 6.14 32.61 -8.93
CA SER A 36 4.84 32.34 -8.30
C SER A 36 3.80 31.87 -9.32
N THR A 37 3.23 30.68 -9.11
CA THR A 37 1.90 30.35 -9.59
C THR A 37 0.98 30.08 -8.40
N PRO A 38 -0.19 30.72 -8.36
CA PRO A 38 -1.12 30.63 -7.24
C PRO A 38 -2.05 29.43 -7.45
N ASN A 39 -2.53 28.83 -6.36
CA ASN A 39 -3.77 28.04 -6.32
C ASN A 39 -3.71 26.54 -6.69
N SER A 40 -2.70 25.78 -6.26
CA SER A 40 -3.01 24.41 -5.84
C SER A 40 -3.20 24.44 -4.34
N ILE A 41 -4.41 24.80 -3.90
CA ILE A 41 -4.88 24.33 -2.60
C ILE A 41 -4.95 22.81 -2.79
N THR A 42 -3.84 22.13 -2.54
CA THR A 42 -3.88 20.73 -2.20
C THR A 42 -4.68 20.73 -0.91
N MET A 43 -6.00 20.57 -1.03
CA MET A 43 -6.87 20.25 0.08
C MET A 43 -6.32 18.92 0.58
N ALA A 44 -5.33 19.00 1.47
CA ALA A 44 -5.06 17.92 2.37
C ALA A 44 -6.39 17.72 3.06
N MET A 45 -7.13 16.70 2.62
CA MET A 45 -8.30 16.20 3.33
C MET A 45 -7.76 15.78 4.68
N SER A 46 -7.67 16.73 5.60
CA SER A 46 -7.50 16.47 7.00
C SER A 46 -8.80 15.83 7.41
N SER A 47 -8.84 14.51 7.34
CA SER A 47 -9.94 13.73 7.88
C SER A 47 -10.31 14.23 9.26
N SER A 48 -11.61 14.23 9.57
CA SER A 48 -12.07 14.52 10.92
C SER A 48 -11.64 13.45 11.92
N ASP A 49 -11.37 12.22 11.46
CA ASP A 49 -10.84 11.12 12.26
C ASP A 49 -9.76 10.33 11.48
N PRO A 50 -8.49 10.78 11.54
CA PRO A 50 -7.41 10.12 10.81
C PRO A 50 -7.19 8.67 11.30
N TYR A 51 -7.55 8.34 12.54
CA TYR A 51 -7.41 6.97 13.03
C TYR A 51 -8.38 6.04 12.32
N GLN A 52 -9.67 6.40 12.28
CA GLN A 52 -10.68 5.58 11.60
C GLN A 52 -10.40 5.47 10.11
N ASP A 53 -9.99 6.56 9.47
CA ASP A 53 -9.71 6.54 8.04
C ASP A 53 -8.55 5.60 7.68
N PHE A 54 -7.44 5.66 8.43
CA PHE A 54 -6.33 4.72 8.21
C PHE A 54 -6.77 3.29 8.48
N ARG A 55 -7.54 3.05 9.54
CA ARG A 55 -8.02 1.72 9.88
C ARG A 55 -8.92 1.14 8.79
N SER A 56 -9.97 1.86 8.40
CA SER A 56 -10.89 1.43 7.35
C SER A 56 -10.17 1.21 6.02
N SER A 57 -9.24 2.10 5.64
CA SER A 57 -8.48 1.93 4.41
C SER A 57 -7.55 0.70 4.45
N MET A 58 -6.95 0.39 5.60
CA MET A 58 -6.17 -0.85 5.74
C MET A 58 -7.06 -2.10 5.73
N GLU A 59 -8.23 -2.07 6.37
CA GLU A 59 -9.21 -3.17 6.35
C GLU A 59 -9.67 -3.47 4.93
N GLU A 60 -9.99 -2.45 4.13
CA GLU A 60 -10.35 -2.59 2.72
C GLU A 60 -9.20 -3.22 1.91
N MET A 61 -7.97 -2.77 2.11
CA MET A 61 -6.79 -3.34 1.44
C MET A 61 -6.57 -4.81 1.80
N VAL A 62 -6.77 -5.18 3.07
CA VAL A 62 -6.69 -6.58 3.51
C VAL A 62 -7.79 -7.42 2.87
N ALA A 63 -9.02 -6.94 2.83
CA ALA A 63 -10.16 -7.65 2.26
C ALA A 63 -10.04 -7.82 0.73
N ALA A 64 -9.63 -6.76 0.02
CA ALA A 64 -9.53 -6.76 -1.44
C ALA A 64 -8.39 -7.66 -1.95
N HIS A 65 -7.24 -7.65 -1.27
CA HIS A 65 -6.05 -8.38 -1.70
C HIS A 65 -5.80 -9.68 -0.91
N GLY A 66 -6.66 -10.01 0.06
CA GLY A 66 -6.52 -11.22 0.87
C GLY A 66 -5.27 -11.24 1.74
N LEU A 67 -4.81 -10.08 2.22
CA LEU A 67 -3.56 -9.94 2.98
C LEU A 67 -3.72 -10.55 4.38
N ARG A 68 -3.41 -11.84 4.53
CA ARG A 68 -3.54 -12.56 5.82
C ARG A 68 -2.20 -13.02 6.40
N GLU A 69 -1.12 -12.88 5.63
CA GLU A 69 0.22 -13.23 6.07
C GLU A 69 0.89 -12.03 6.75
N TRP A 70 1.68 -12.32 7.78
CA TRP A 70 2.41 -11.29 8.53
C TRP A 70 3.30 -10.42 7.63
N HIS A 71 3.96 -11.03 6.64
CA HIS A 71 4.86 -10.31 5.74
C HIS A 71 4.09 -9.24 4.93
N SER A 72 2.96 -9.60 4.34
CA SER A 72 2.13 -8.68 3.56
C SER A 72 1.52 -7.56 4.41
N LEU A 73 1.11 -7.87 5.64
CA LEU A 73 0.61 -6.87 6.60
C LEU A 73 1.71 -5.89 7.01
N GLN A 74 2.92 -6.37 7.20
CA GLN A 74 4.08 -5.55 7.53
C GLN A 74 4.46 -4.64 6.34
N GLU A 75 4.40 -5.15 5.10
CA GLU A 75 4.62 -4.34 3.89
C GLU A 75 3.55 -3.24 3.74
N LEU A 76 2.28 -3.57 4.01
CA LEU A 76 1.20 -2.59 4.06
C LEU A 76 1.52 -1.47 5.05
N LEU A 77 1.88 -1.79 6.30
CA LEU A 77 2.26 -0.80 7.30
C LEU A 77 3.44 0.07 6.83
N GLN A 78 4.49 -0.54 6.28
CA GLN A 78 5.65 0.19 5.76
C GLN A 78 5.27 1.14 4.61
N CYS A 79 4.31 0.78 3.78
CA CYS A 79 3.79 1.67 2.74
C CYS A 79 3.14 2.91 3.37
N TYR A 80 2.22 2.74 4.32
CA TYR A 80 1.56 3.86 4.99
C TYR A 80 2.55 4.78 5.71
N LEU A 81 3.55 4.22 6.40
CA LEU A 81 4.57 5.01 7.09
C LEU A 81 5.46 5.80 6.11
N ARG A 82 5.77 5.25 4.92
CA ARG A 82 6.55 5.95 3.90
C ARG A 82 5.78 7.06 3.20
N LEU A 83 4.49 6.85 2.95
CA LEU A 83 3.64 7.82 2.26
C LEU A 83 3.18 8.99 3.14
N ASN A 84 3.25 8.83 4.47
CA ASN A 84 2.73 9.81 5.41
C ASN A 84 3.84 10.51 6.22
N GLU A 85 3.59 11.76 6.60
CA GLU A 85 4.45 12.52 7.49
C GLU A 85 4.54 11.87 8.88
N LYS A 86 5.68 12.06 9.57
CA LYS A 86 5.95 11.48 10.90
C LYS A 86 4.87 11.78 11.95
N LYS A 87 4.16 12.90 11.81
CA LYS A 87 3.05 13.29 12.71
C LYS A 87 1.89 12.27 12.69
N ASN A 88 1.67 11.60 11.55
CA ASN A 88 0.61 10.61 11.38
C ASN A 88 1.05 9.20 11.78
N HIS A 89 2.36 8.94 11.91
CA HIS A 89 2.90 7.59 12.14
C HIS A 89 2.33 6.94 13.39
N LYS A 90 2.16 7.71 14.49
CA LYS A 90 1.55 7.20 15.72
C LYS A 90 0.13 6.68 15.46
N VAL A 91 -0.67 7.45 14.72
CA VAL A 91 -2.07 7.10 14.40
C VAL A 91 -2.14 5.89 13.48
N ILE A 92 -1.27 5.84 12.46
CA ILE A 92 -1.14 4.71 11.54
C ILE A 92 -0.80 3.42 12.30
N VAL A 93 0.16 3.46 13.23
CA VAL A 93 0.55 2.29 14.02
C VAL A 93 -0.59 1.84 14.94
N MET A 94 -1.31 2.77 15.57
CA MET A 94 -2.47 2.42 16.41
C MET A 94 -3.56 1.72 15.58
N ALA A 95 -3.93 2.29 14.43
CA ALA A 95 -4.90 1.70 13.51
C ALA A 95 -4.47 0.30 13.04
N PHE A 96 -3.19 0.12 12.75
CA PHE A 96 -2.64 -1.18 12.34
C PHE A 96 -2.70 -2.23 13.46
N VAL A 97 -2.39 -1.88 14.71
CA VAL A 97 -2.48 -2.82 15.84
C VAL A 97 -3.93 -3.26 16.04
N ASP A 98 -4.90 -2.34 15.97
CA ASP A 98 -6.31 -2.68 16.12
C ASP A 98 -6.83 -3.56 14.96
N LEU A 99 -6.36 -3.31 13.74
CA LEU A 99 -6.58 -4.21 12.60
C LEU A 99 -6.05 -5.63 12.89
N LEU A 100 -4.83 -5.77 13.43
CA LEU A 100 -4.27 -7.08 13.76
C LEU A 100 -5.12 -7.81 14.80
N MET A 101 -5.56 -7.12 15.85
CA MET A 101 -6.46 -7.68 16.87
C MET A 101 -7.75 -8.17 16.23
N HIS A 102 -8.35 -7.36 15.35
CA HIS A 102 -9.58 -7.73 14.64
C HIS A 102 -9.38 -8.97 13.75
N LEU A 103 -8.27 -9.05 13.02
CA LEU A 103 -7.96 -10.22 12.20
C LEU A 103 -7.75 -11.49 13.05
N MET A 104 -7.09 -11.38 14.21
CA MET A 104 -6.93 -12.51 15.13
C MET A 104 -8.26 -13.00 15.68
N ASP A 105 -9.16 -12.09 16.06
CA ASP A 105 -10.51 -12.43 16.53
C ASP A 105 -11.32 -13.15 15.45
N GLN A 106 -11.24 -12.70 14.19
CA GLN A 106 -11.88 -13.38 13.07
C GLN A 106 -11.36 -14.80 12.86
N GLN A 107 -10.05 -15.02 13.03
CA GLN A 107 -9.44 -16.36 12.93
C GLN A 107 -9.91 -17.27 14.06
N LEU A 108 -9.97 -16.75 15.28
CA LEU A 108 -10.46 -17.51 16.44
C LEU A 108 -11.93 -17.88 16.28
N ALA A 109 -12.77 -16.93 15.83
CA ALA A 109 -14.17 -17.18 15.53
C ALA A 109 -14.33 -18.24 14.45
N ALA A 110 -13.58 -18.12 13.34
CA ALA A 110 -13.61 -19.09 12.25
C ALA A 110 -13.17 -20.50 12.70
N ALA A 111 -12.13 -20.61 13.53
CA ALA A 111 -11.69 -21.88 14.11
C ALA A 111 -12.77 -22.49 15.02
N SER A 112 -13.43 -21.69 15.85
CA SER A 112 -14.47 -22.16 16.77
C SER A 112 -15.72 -22.72 16.06
N VAL A 113 -16.07 -22.16 14.89
CA VAL A 113 -17.18 -22.67 14.05
C VAL A 113 -16.83 -24.03 13.48
N ARG A 114 -15.57 -24.25 13.05
CA ARG A 114 -15.11 -25.53 12.50
C ARG A 114 -15.13 -26.68 13.51
N TYR A 115 -15.16 -26.39 14.81
CA TYR A 115 -15.30 -27.39 15.88
C TYR A 115 -16.76 -27.66 16.29
N ARG A 116 -17.74 -26.94 15.73
CA ARG A 116 -19.15 -27.03 16.14
C ARG A 116 -20.01 -27.92 15.23
N ASP A 117 -19.53 -28.32 14.05
CA ASP A 117 -20.27 -29.20 13.13
C ASP A 117 -19.59 -30.59 13.02
N PRO A 118 -20.21 -31.65 13.59
CA PRO A 118 -19.79 -33.05 13.46
C PRO A 118 -20.24 -33.72 12.16
#